data_AF-A0A671RWC4-F1
#
_entry.id   AF-A0A671RWC4-F1
#
_cell.length_a   1.000
_cell.length_b   1.000
_cell.length_c   1.000
_cell.angle_alpha   90.00
_cell.angle_beta   90.00
_cell.angle_gamma   90.00
#
_symmetry.space_group_name_H-M   'P 1'
#
loop_
_entity.id
_entity.type
_entity.pdbx_description
1 polymer ?
#
loop_
_entity_poly.entity_id
_entity_poly.type
_entity_poly.pdbx_seq_one_letter_code
_entity_poly.pdbx_strand_id
1 'polypeptide(L)' 'MGVSEDCLYLNVYTPSQRSESDKLPVIVWIHEGGLVVSGACMFDGSPLAAYENIVVVVIQY' A
#
# COMPACT_ATOMS: atom_id res chain seq x y z
N MET A 1 -11.42 3.03 12.28
CA MET A 1 -10.76 1.74 12.02
C MET A 1 -11.24 0.75 13.05
N GLY A 2 -11.81 -0.37 12.62
CA GLY A 2 -12.25 -1.45 13.51
C GLY A 2 -11.34 -2.66 13.32
N VAL A 3 -11.22 -3.47 14.38
CA VAL A 3 -10.60 -4.80 14.28
C VAL A 3 -11.67 -5.77 13.78
N SER A 4 -11.34 -6.55 12.75
CA SER A 4 -12.23 -7.51 12.10
C SER A 4 -11.40 -8.71 11.61
N GLU A 5 -12.00 -9.90 11.58
CA GLU A 5 -11.42 -11.07 10.89
C GLU A 5 -11.53 -10.92 9.37
N ASP A 6 -12.55 -10.20 8.90
CA ASP A 6 -12.62 -9.72 7.53
C ASP A 6 -11.69 -8.50 7.41
N CYS A 7 -10.40 -8.77 7.23
CA CYS A 7 -9.35 -7.77 7.16
C CYS A 7 -8.35 -7.97 6.01
N LEU A 8 -8.53 -8.99 5.16
CA LEU A 8 -7.60 -9.32 4.06
C LEU A 8 -7.76 -8.36 2.87
N TYR A 9 -7.43 -7.09 3.11
CA TYR A 9 -7.49 -5.99 2.16
C TYR A 9 -6.10 -5.43 1.89
N LEU A 10 -6.01 -4.61 0.84
CA LEU A 10 -4.79 -3.88 0.50
C LEU A 10 -5.14 -2.45 0.07
N ASN A 11 -4.20 -1.54 0.28
CA ASN A 11 -4.26 -0.16 -0.19
C ASN A 11 -3.33 0.00 -1.39
N VAL A 12 -3.82 0.60 -2.47
CA VAL A 12 -3.02 0.90 -3.67
C VAL A 12 -2.85 2.40 -3.79
N TYR A 13 -1.60 2.85 -3.82
CA TYR A 13 -1.22 4.23 -4.06
C TYR A 13 -0.56 4.32 -5.43
N THR A 14 -1.05 5.21 -6.28
CA THR A 14 -0.57 5.43 -7.64
C THR A 14 -0.41 6.93 -7.90
N PRO A 15 0.62 7.37 -8.65
CA PRO A 15 0.78 8.77 -9.00
C PRO A 15 -0.40 9.27 -9.84
N SER A 16 -0.75 10.55 -9.67
CA SER A 16 -1.94 11.16 -10.29
C SER A 16 -1.84 11.32 -11.81
N GLN A 17 -0.63 11.42 -12.35
CA GLN A 17 -0.38 11.55 -13.78
C GLN A 17 0.20 10.26 -14.35
N ARG A 18 -0.64 9.23 -14.52
CA ARG A 18 -0.29 8.03 -15.29
C ARG A 18 -1.27 7.80 -16.44
N SER A 19 -0.76 7.30 -17.55
CA SER A 19 -1.55 6.63 -18.58
C SER A 19 -1.88 5.20 -18.16
N GLU A 20 -3.00 4.66 -18.63
CA GLU A 20 -3.34 3.24 -18.44
C GLU A 20 -2.28 2.31 -19.06
N SER A 21 -1.54 2.78 -20.05
CA SER A 21 -0.44 2.05 -20.70
C SER A 21 0.86 2.04 -19.88
N ASP A 22 0.97 2.85 -18.83
CA ASP A 22 2.22 3.01 -18.10
C ASP A 22 2.52 1.80 -17.21
N LYS A 23 3.71 1.21 -17.42
CA LYS A 23 4.22 0.08 -16.66
C LYS A 23 5.20 0.57 -15.60
N LEU A 24 4.65 1.06 -14.50
CA LEU A 24 5.44 1.55 -13.38
C LEU A 24 5.97 0.39 -12.52
N PRO A 25 7.17 0.53 -11.91
CA PRO A 25 7.61 -0.38 -10.86
C PRO A 25 6.60 -0.44 -9.72
N VAL A 26 6.46 -1.63 -9.12
CA VAL A 26 5.56 -1.87 -8.00
C VAL A 26 6.38 -2.25 -6.77
N ILE A 27 6.17 -1.52 -5.67
CA ILE A 27 6.67 -1.89 -4.35
C ILE A 27 5.50 -2.44 -3.53
N VAL A 28 5.68 -3.64 -2.98
CA VAL A 28 4.72 -4.25 -2.05
C VAL A 28 5.29 -4.12 -0.64
N TRP A 29 4.56 -3.42 0.23
CA TRP A 29 4.93 -3.18 1.62
C TRP A 29 4.23 -4.17 2.55
N ILE A 30 5.04 -4.86 3.35
CA ILE A 30 4.60 -5.82 4.37
C ILE A 30 4.90 -5.17 5.71
N HIS A 31 3.86 -4.88 6.48
CA HIS A 31 4.03 -4.20 7.76
C HIS A 31 4.67 -5.11 8.82
N GLU A 32 5.42 -4.50 9.73
CA GLU A 32 5.98 -5.12 10.92
C GLU A 32 4.89 -5.45 11.96
N GLY A 33 5.31 -5.73 13.20
CA GLY A 33 4.40 -6.00 14.33
C GLY A 33 4.46 -7.45 14.83
N GLY A 34 5.54 -8.17 14.48
CA GLY A 34 5.87 -9.46 15.06
C GLY A 34 4.85 -10.56 14.76
N LEU A 35 4.05 -10.40 13.70
CA LEU A 35 2.94 -11.30 13.35
C LEU A 35 1.79 -11.32 14.37
N VAL A 36 1.70 -10.30 15.24
CA VAL A 36 0.69 -10.25 16.33
C VAL A 36 -0.18 -9.00 16.23
N VAL A 37 0.40 -7.88 15.80
CA VAL A 37 -0.27 -6.57 15.73
C VAL A 37 0.23 -5.82 14.50
N SER A 38 -0.36 -4.66 14.22
CA SER A 38 -0.12 -3.77 13.08
C SER A 38 -1.15 -3.93 11.96
N GLY A 39 -1.02 -3.07 10.94
CA GLY A 39 -1.88 -3.07 9.77
C GLY A 39 -1.53 -2.02 8.72
N ALA A 40 -1.86 -2.33 7.47
CA ALA A 40 -1.69 -1.54 6.26
C ALA A 40 -2.25 -0.12 6.37
N CYS A 41 -3.28 0.09 7.19
CA CYS A 41 -3.90 1.38 7.39
C CYS A 41 -2.99 2.39 8.12
N MET A 42 -1.91 1.93 8.77
CA MET A 42 -0.94 2.79 9.44
C MET A 42 0.13 3.35 8.48
N PHE A 43 0.12 2.92 7.21
CA PHE A 43 1.10 3.33 6.22
C PHE A 43 0.41 4.09 5.07
N ASP A 44 0.78 5.36 4.91
CA ASP A 44 0.41 6.18 3.77
C ASP A 44 1.50 6.11 2.69
N GLY A 45 1.20 5.43 1.58
CA GLY A 45 2.09 5.30 0.43
C GLY A 45 2.04 6.47 -0.54
N SER A 46 1.14 7.44 -0.34
CA SER A 46 0.91 8.54 -1.28
C SER A 46 2.16 9.39 -1.56
N PRO A 47 2.97 9.78 -0.56
CA PRO A 47 4.18 10.56 -0.82
C PRO A 47 5.19 9.79 -1.68
N LEU A 48 5.42 8.52 -1.36
CA LEU A 48 6.40 7.70 -2.08
C LEU A 48 5.96 7.42 -3.52
N ALA A 49 4.67 7.10 -3.73
CA ALA A 49 4.10 6.91 -5.06
C ALA A 49 4.23 8.18 -5.93
N ALA A 50 4.01 9.36 -5.33
CA ALA A 50 4.08 10.64 -6.02
C ALA A 50 5.52 11.07 -6.34
N TYR A 51 6.46 10.98 -5.39
CA TYR A 51 7.83 11.46 -5.58
C TYR A 51 8.68 10.56 -6.47
N GLU A 52 8.50 9.24 -6.38
CA GLU A 52 9.31 8.28 -7.12
C GLU A 52 8.63 7.78 -8.41
N ASN A 53 7.41 8.24 -8.69
CA ASN A 53 6.62 7.81 -9.85
C ASN A 53 6.48 6.28 -9.92
N ILE A 54 6.07 5.66 -8.82
CA ILE A 54 5.89 4.20 -8.67
C ILE A 54 4.50 3.85 -8.13
N VAL A 55 4.12 2.59 -8.22
CA VAL A 55 2.96 2.06 -7.50
C VAL A 55 3.42 1.50 -6.15
N VAL A 56 2.73 1.89 -5.08
CA VAL A 56 2.93 1.34 -3.73
C VAL A 56 1.69 0.55 -3.34
N VAL A 57 1.87 -0.71 -2.95
CA VAL A 57 0.81 -1.59 -2.48
C VAL A 57 1.11 -1.94 -1.03
N VAL A 58 0.21 -1.61 -0.11
CA VAL A 58 0.35 -1.96 1.31
C VAL A 58 -0.68 -3.03 1.63
N ILE A 59 -0.23 -4.19 2.12
CA ILE A 59 -1.09 -5.38 2.30
C ILE A 59 -1.40 -5.66 3.77
N GLN A 60 -2.54 -6.29 4.03
CA GLN A 60 -2.83 -7.03 5.25
C GLN A 60 -2.45 -8.50 5.10
N TYR A 61 -2.04 -9.13 6.21
CA TYR A 61 -1.83 -10.57 6.35
C TYR A 61 -2.36 -11.08 7.69
#